data_AF-R1B483-F1
#
_entry.id   AF-R1B483-F1
#
_cell.length_a   1.000
_cell.length_b   1.000
_cell.length_c   1.000
_cell.angle_alpha   90.00
_cell.angle_beta   90.00
_cell.angle_gamma   90.00
#
_symmetry.space_group_name_H-M   'P 1'
#
loop_
_entity.id
_entity.type
_entity.pdbx_description
1 polymer ?
#
loop_
_entity_poly.entity_id
_entity_poly.type
_entity_poly.pdbx_seq_one_letter_code
_entity_poly.pdbx_strand_id
1 'polypeptide(L)'
;LVPNGVIALEGGAFYECSTLTSITLPDSLTAIGDEAFFCCDYLTAVTLPDSLASISERAFGGCSALTSLTLPDSLTSIGVAAFNGCSAL
;
A
#
# COMPACT_ATOMS: atom_id res chain seq x y z
N LEU A 1 1.64 -1.22 -12.85
CA LEU A 1 0.47 -0.34 -13.05
C LEU A 1 -0.77 -1.15 -12.74
N VAL A 2 -1.61 -0.69 -11.81
CA VAL A 2 -2.91 -1.31 -11.54
C VAL A 2 -3.92 -0.74 -12.56
N PRO A 3 -4.79 -1.56 -13.18
CA PRO A 3 -5.77 -1.08 -14.15
C PRO A 3 -6.74 -0.05 -13.55
N ASN A 4 -7.18 0.91 -14.37
CA ASN A 4 -8.24 1.84 -14.00
C ASN A 4 -9.55 1.08 -13.72
N GLY A 5 -10.32 1.54 -12.73
CA GLY A 5 -11.57 0.90 -12.32
C GLY A 5 -11.43 -0.18 -11.26
N VAL A 6 -10.20 -0.53 -10.85
CA VAL A 6 -9.98 -1.33 -9.64
C VAL A 6 -10.42 -0.52 -8.42
N ILE A 7 -11.32 -1.10 -7.64
CA ILE A 7 -11.92 -0.48 -6.44
C ILE A 7 -11.19 -0.92 -5.17
N ALA A 8 -10.70 -2.15 -5.12
CA ALA A 8 -9.95 -2.67 -3.99
C ALA A 8 -8.77 -3.53 -4.48
N LEU A 9 -7.65 -3.45 -3.76
CA LEU A 9 -6.60 -4.46 -3.84
C LEU A 9 -6.95 -5.59 -2.87
N GLU A 10 -7.08 -6.80 -3.39
CA GLU A 10 -7.29 -7.98 -2.55
C GLU A 10 -6.04 -8.27 -1.70
N GLY A 11 -6.24 -9.06 -0.65
CA GLY A 11 -5.16 -9.44 0.25
C GLY A 11 -4.02 -10.13 -0.50
N GLY A 12 -2.79 -9.73 -0.22
CA GLY A 12 -1.59 -10.28 -0.85
C GLY A 12 -1.40 -9.96 -2.35
N ALA A 13 -2.12 -8.99 -2.94
CA ALA A 13 -2.05 -8.69 -4.37
C ALA A 13 -0.62 -8.47 -4.94
N PHE A 14 0.29 -7.94 -4.13
CA PHE A 14 1.71 -7.73 -4.41
C PHE A 14 2.61 -8.34 -3.31
N TYR A 15 2.15 -9.40 -2.65
CA TYR A 15 2.91 -10.06 -1.60
C TYR A 15 4.32 -10.49 -2.08
N GLU A 16 5.35 -10.12 -1.34
CA GLU A 16 6.77 -10.39 -1.63
C GLU A 16 7.23 -9.94 -3.03
N CYS A 17 6.66 -8.85 -3.56
CA CYS A 17 7.06 -8.32 -4.86
C CYS A 17 8.43 -7.60 -4.79
N SER A 18 9.50 -8.38 -4.70
CA SER A 18 10.90 -7.95 -4.53
C SER A 18 11.50 -7.16 -5.71
N THR A 19 10.75 -6.96 -6.80
CA THR A 19 11.19 -6.12 -7.93
C THR A 19 10.40 -4.80 -8.03
N LEU A 20 9.34 -4.65 -7.22
CA LEU A 20 8.51 -3.46 -7.26
C LEU A 20 9.20 -2.30 -6.53
N THR A 21 9.63 -1.30 -7.28
CA THR A 21 10.31 -0.12 -6.73
C THR A 21 9.38 1.06 -6.47
N SER A 22 8.30 1.14 -7.25
CA SER A 22 7.27 2.18 -7.14
C SER A 22 5.95 1.68 -7.71
N ILE A 23 4.84 2.20 -7.18
CA ILE A 23 3.51 1.94 -7.72
C ILE A 23 2.61 3.16 -7.63
N THR A 24 1.87 3.42 -8.70
CA THR A 24 0.76 4.36 -8.74
C THR A 24 -0.54 3.57 -8.69
N LEU A 25 -1.37 3.87 -7.71
CA LEU A 25 -2.68 3.27 -7.52
C LEU A 25 -3.73 4.11 -8.26
N PRO A 26 -4.82 3.48 -8.77
CA PRO A 26 -5.81 4.21 -9.56
C PRO A 26 -6.70 5.06 -8.66
N ASP A 27 -7.16 6.20 -9.16
CA ASP A 27 -8.01 7.16 -8.42
C ASP A 27 -9.35 6.54 -7.93
N SER A 28 -9.75 5.40 -8.48
CA SER A 28 -10.95 4.67 -8.07
C SER A 28 -10.76 3.75 -6.85
N LEU A 29 -9.51 3.57 -6.39
CA LEU A 29 -9.18 2.60 -5.35
C LEU A 29 -9.57 3.12 -3.96
N THR A 30 -10.49 2.42 -3.30
CA THR A 30 -11.00 2.79 -1.98
C THR A 30 -10.43 1.93 -0.85
N ALA A 31 -9.84 0.77 -1.14
CA ALA A 31 -9.30 -0.13 -0.11
C ALA A 31 -8.02 -0.86 -0.54
N ILE A 32 -7.09 -1.01 0.40
CA ILE A 32 -5.91 -1.89 0.30
C ILE A 32 -6.06 -3.03 1.31
N GLY A 33 -6.16 -4.26 0.81
CA GLY A 33 -6.37 -5.47 1.60
C GLY A 33 -5.18 -5.91 2.45
N ASP A 34 -5.40 -6.97 3.24
CA ASP A 34 -4.41 -7.50 4.17
C ASP A 34 -3.15 -7.94 3.43
N GLU A 35 -1.99 -7.55 3.92
CA GLU A 35 -0.68 -7.96 3.37
C GLU A 35 -0.49 -7.62 1.88
N ALA A 36 -1.27 -6.67 1.32
CA ALA A 36 -1.29 -6.38 -0.11
C ALA A 36 0.09 -6.05 -0.71
N PHE A 37 0.98 -5.41 0.05
CA PHE A 37 2.37 -5.11 -0.31
C PHE A 37 3.37 -5.69 0.72
N PHE A 38 2.98 -6.76 1.42
CA PHE A 38 3.85 -7.33 2.46
C PHE A 38 5.20 -7.76 1.90
N CYS A 39 6.29 -7.44 2.58
CA CYS A 39 7.69 -7.72 2.18
C CYS A 39 8.06 -7.24 0.76
N CYS A 40 7.51 -6.12 0.31
CA CYS A 40 8.03 -5.42 -0.88
C CYS A 40 9.30 -4.62 -0.52
N ASP A 41 10.41 -5.32 -0.29
CA ASP A 41 11.65 -4.76 0.27
C ASP A 41 12.25 -3.59 -0.51
N TYR A 42 11.99 -3.50 -1.81
CA TYR A 42 12.52 -2.45 -2.69
C TYR A 42 11.51 -1.34 -2.99
N LEU A 43 10.29 -1.40 -2.44
CA LEU A 43 9.27 -0.40 -2.68
C LEU A 43 9.65 0.90 -1.98
N THR A 44 10.08 1.89 -2.77
CA THR A 44 10.58 3.18 -2.26
C THR A 44 9.52 4.27 -2.19
N ALA A 45 8.50 4.17 -3.04
CA ALA A 45 7.46 5.18 -3.20
C ALA A 45 6.11 4.56 -3.58
N VAL A 46 5.05 5.03 -2.91
CA VAL A 46 3.66 4.68 -3.20
C VAL A 46 2.86 5.96 -3.28
N THR A 47 2.16 6.18 -4.39
CA THR A 47 1.17 7.26 -4.49
C THR A 47 -0.20 6.68 -4.12
N LEU A 48 -0.70 7.08 -2.94
CA LEU A 48 -2.05 6.74 -2.49
C LEU A 48 -3.07 7.68 -3.17
N PRO A 49 -4.22 7.17 -3.62
CA PRO A 49 -5.24 8.00 -4.25
C PRO A 49 -6.09 8.72 -3.20
N ASP A 50 -6.61 9.90 -3.55
CA ASP A 50 -7.45 10.72 -2.67
C ASP A 50 -8.77 10.04 -2.25
N SER A 51 -9.16 8.95 -2.92
CA SER A 51 -10.36 8.17 -2.61
C SER A 51 -10.13 7.03 -1.61
N LEU A 52 -8.88 6.78 -1.20
CA LEU A 52 -8.53 5.66 -0.35
C LEU A 52 -9.10 5.81 1.07
N ALA A 53 -10.05 4.94 1.42
CA ALA A 53 -10.76 4.99 2.69
C ALA A 53 -10.15 4.07 3.75
N SER A 54 -9.47 2.98 3.37
CA SER A 54 -8.92 1.99 4.31
C SER A 54 -7.63 1.31 3.85
N ILE A 55 -6.72 1.11 4.80
CA ILE A 55 -5.51 0.28 4.68
C ILE A 55 -5.62 -0.85 5.71
N SER A 56 -5.59 -2.13 5.29
CA SER A 56 -5.83 -3.27 6.20
C SER A 56 -4.55 -3.81 6.89
N GLU A 57 -4.65 -4.95 7.58
CA GLU A 57 -3.58 -5.50 8.43
C GLU A 57 -2.32 -5.77 7.60
N ARG A 58 -1.15 -5.33 8.11
CA ARG A 58 0.16 -5.53 7.46
C ARG A 58 0.23 -5.14 5.98
N ALA A 59 -0.66 -4.26 5.49
CA ALA A 59 -0.76 -3.93 4.07
C ALA A 59 0.57 -3.49 3.42
N PHE A 60 1.43 -2.78 4.15
CA PHE A 60 2.80 -2.42 3.76
C PHE A 60 3.86 -3.02 4.70
N GLY A 61 3.51 -4.05 5.47
CA GLY A 61 4.41 -4.67 6.43
C GLY A 61 5.69 -5.16 5.74
N GLY A 62 6.86 -4.85 6.29
CA GLY A 62 8.15 -5.25 5.73
C GLY A 62 8.61 -4.43 4.51
N CYS A 63 7.92 -3.35 4.10
CA CYS A 63 8.41 -2.45 3.05
C CYS A 63 9.59 -1.59 3.53
N SER A 64 10.75 -2.22 3.76
CA SER A 64 11.90 -1.63 4.46
C SER A 64 12.54 -0.43 3.74
N ALA A 65 12.40 -0.33 2.42
CA ALA A 65 12.88 0.78 1.61
C ALA A 65 11.87 1.93 1.41
N LEU A 66 10.63 1.83 1.93
CA LEU A 66 9.62 2.86 1.74
C LEU A 66 10.02 4.11 2.54
N THR A 67 10.30 5.20 1.83
CA THR A 67 10.92 6.42 2.43
C THR A 67 9.92 7.50 2.80
N SER A 68 8.78 7.54 2.12
CA SER A 68 7.76 8.54 2.35
C SER A 68 6.41 8.03 1.86
N LEU A 69 5.37 8.48 2.53
CA LEU A 69 3.99 8.18 2.19
C LEU A 69 3.10 9.29 2.73
N THR A 70 2.25 9.84 1.86
CA THR A 70 1.25 10.84 2.24
C THR A 70 -0.09 10.14 2.39
N LEU A 71 -0.69 10.22 3.58
CA LEU A 71 -2.03 9.69 3.83
C LEU A 71 -3.06 10.67 3.25
N PRO A 72 -4.06 10.20 2.47
CA PRO A 72 -5.11 11.06 1.96
C PRO A 72 -6.11 11.43 3.06
N ASP A 73 -6.74 12.60 2.94
CA ASP A 73 -7.72 13.12 3.91
C ASP A 73 -8.97 12.23 4.05
N SER A 74 -9.26 11.40 3.04
CA SER A 74 -10.37 10.45 3.03
C SER A 74 -10.10 9.18 3.86
N LEU A 75 -8.87 8.97 4.31
CA LEU A 75 -8.49 7.75 5.03
C LEU A 75 -9.15 7.71 6.41
N THR A 76 -9.97 6.68 6.65
CA THR A 76 -10.73 6.52 7.90
C THR A 76 -10.23 5.38 8.78
N SER A 77 -9.44 4.45 8.24
CA SER A 77 -8.97 3.27 8.96
C SER A 77 -7.57 2.83 8.52
N ILE A 78 -6.73 2.49 9.50
CA ILE A 78 -5.41 1.89 9.33
C ILE A 78 -5.36 0.63 10.19
N GLY A 79 -5.10 -0.51 9.54
CA GLY A 79 -5.04 -1.82 10.16
C GLY A 79 -3.83 -2.00 11.05
N VAL A 80 -3.89 -3.03 11.90
CA VAL A 80 -2.79 -3.39 12.80
C VAL A 80 -1.53 -3.65 11.97
N ALA A 81 -0.41 -3.11 12.43
CA ALA A 81 0.90 -3.33 11.81
C ALA A 81 0.96 -2.96 10.30
N ALA A 82 0.06 -2.11 9.79
CA ALA A 82 -0.01 -1.74 8.37
C ALA A 82 1.34 -1.27 7.80
N PHE A 83 2.18 -0.61 8.60
CA PHE A 83 3.51 -0.15 8.24
C PHE A 83 4.62 -0.78 9.12
N ASN A 84 4.37 -1.93 9.73
CA ASN A 84 5.37 -2.59 10.58
C ASN A 84 6.60 -2.97 9.74
N GLY A 85 7.80 -2.62 10.18
CA GLY A 85 9.02 -2.92 9.42
C GLY A 85 9.29 -1.98 8.24
N CYS A 86 8.50 -0.92 8.04
CA CYS A 86 8.85 0.20 7.14
C CYS A 86 9.96 1.06 7.78
N SER A 87 11.17 0.53 7.87
CA SER A 87 12.28 1.13 8.63
C SER A 87 12.79 2.47 8.09
N ALA A 88 12.50 2.80 6.83
CA ALA A 88 12.95 4.02 6.17
C ALA A 88 11.90 5.15 6.16
N LEU A 89 10.70 4.91 6.74
CA LEU A 89 9.57 5.83 6.79
C LEU A 89 9.63 6.72 8.04
#